data_AF-A0A6P5Z745-F1
#
_entry.id   AF-A0A6P5Z745-F1
#
_cell.length_a   1.000
_cell.length_b   1.000
_cell.length_c   1.000
_cell.angle_alpha   90.00
_cell.angle_beta   90.00
_cell.angle_gamma   90.00
#
_symmetry.space_group_name_H-M   'P 1'
#
loop_
_entity.id
_entity.type
_entity.pdbx_description
1 polymer ?
#
loop_
_entity_poly.entity_id
_entity_poly.type
_entity_poly.pdbx_seq_one_letter_code
_entity_poly.pdbx_strand_id
1 'polypeptide(L)'
;MVEFAWFNGVEGHDDYGSCGKHNIEKEAEKLAPCTKAAQDVKAPVSNRCCTIMEKKLKNPSCLCAIMFSHTAYNAGIKPEVAVTIPKRCNIAVRPVGHKCGAYPLL
;
A
#
# COMPACT_ATOMS: atom_id res chain seq x y z
N MET A 1 22.33 -13.54 -21.63
CA MET A 1 21.91 -14.06 -20.31
C MET A 1 21.96 -12.87 -19.37
N VAL A 2 20.80 -12.28 -19.07
CA VAL A 2 20.73 -11.06 -18.26
C VAL A 2 21.07 -11.45 -16.82
N GLU A 3 22.16 -10.88 -16.33
CA GLU A 3 22.61 -10.96 -14.96
C GLU A 3 21.49 -10.55 -14.00
N PHE A 4 20.99 -11.54 -13.26
CA PHE A 4 20.24 -11.33 -12.02
C PHE A 4 21.22 -10.85 -10.95
N ALA A 5 21.62 -9.59 -11.03
CA ALA A 5 22.25 -8.92 -9.91
C ALA A 5 21.19 -8.11 -9.15
N TRP A 6 21.40 -8.00 -7.83
CA TRP A 6 20.72 -7.10 -6.89
C TRP A 6 19.53 -7.66 -6.10
N PHE A 7 19.73 -8.78 -5.39
CA PHE A 7 19.22 -8.87 -4.01
C PHE A 7 20.00 -7.87 -3.14
N ASN A 8 19.63 -6.59 -3.17
CA ASN A 8 19.97 -5.70 -2.06
C ASN A 8 18.88 -5.90 -1.02
N GLY A 9 19.09 -6.91 -0.17
CA GLY A 9 18.44 -6.96 1.11
C GLY A 9 18.76 -5.66 1.84
N VAL A 10 17.77 -4.77 1.89
CA VAL A 10 17.82 -3.59 2.75
C VAL A 10 17.99 -4.13 4.16
N GLU A 11 19.08 -3.72 4.81
CA GLU A 11 19.39 -4.00 6.21
C GLU A 11 18.19 -3.56 7.07
N GLY A 12 17.30 -4.50 7.34
CA GLY A 12 16.19 -4.33 8.25
C GLY A 12 16.74 -4.49 9.66
N HIS A 13 17.08 -3.36 10.29
CA HIS A 13 17.18 -3.26 11.74
C HIS A 13 16.00 -4.03 12.36
N ASP A 14 16.25 -4.93 13.32
CA ASP A 14 15.25 -5.72 14.03
C ASP A 14 14.36 -4.81 14.92
N ASP A 15 13.55 -3.97 14.30
CA ASP A 15 12.41 -3.29 14.86
C ASP A 15 11.26 -3.73 13.96
N TYR A 16 10.31 -4.52 14.47
CA TYR A 16 9.19 -5.01 13.67
C TYR A 16 8.57 -3.83 12.91
N GLY A 17 8.80 -3.77 11.59
CA GLY A 17 8.38 -2.63 10.78
C GLY A 17 6.88 -2.37 10.94
N SER A 18 6.36 -1.29 10.39
CA SER A 18 4.94 -0.89 10.59
C SER A 18 3.88 -1.95 10.20
N CYS A 19 4.27 -3.06 9.54
CA CYS A 19 3.46 -4.27 9.27
C CYS A 19 3.67 -5.45 10.25
N GLY A 20 4.40 -5.26 11.34
CA GLY A 20 4.73 -6.28 12.34
C GLY A 20 5.69 -7.34 11.77
N LYS A 21 5.34 -8.62 11.97
CA LYS A 21 6.06 -9.81 11.45
C LYS A 21 5.99 -9.96 9.93
N HIS A 22 5.16 -9.17 9.25
CA HIS A 22 4.92 -9.29 7.82
C HIS A 22 5.88 -8.39 7.03
N ASN A 23 6.55 -8.96 6.03
CA ASN A 23 7.39 -8.19 5.11
C ASN A 23 6.53 -7.21 4.28
N ILE A 24 6.90 -5.93 4.31
CA ILE A 24 6.16 -4.83 3.65
C ILE A 24 6.01 -5.10 2.15
N GLU A 25 7.03 -5.60 1.47
CA GLU A 25 6.99 -5.90 0.04
C GLU A 25 5.98 -7.02 -0.27
N LYS A 26 5.98 -8.10 0.52
CA LYS A 26 4.98 -9.17 0.37
C LYS A 26 3.56 -8.68 0.64
N GLU A 27 3.39 -7.72 1.54
CA GLU A 27 2.08 -7.10 1.78
C GLU A 27 1.69 -6.12 0.66
N ALA A 28 2.66 -5.49 -0.01
CA ALA A 28 2.45 -4.66 -1.19
C ALA A 28 2.04 -5.50 -2.40
N GLU A 29 2.64 -6.68 -2.61
CA GLU A 29 2.24 -7.61 -3.67
C GLU A 29 0.77 -8.03 -3.54
N LYS A 30 0.26 -8.19 -2.31
CA LYS A 30 -1.16 -8.48 -2.05
C LYS A 30 -2.10 -7.36 -2.51
N LEU A 31 -1.59 -6.15 -2.69
CA LEU A 31 -2.33 -5.00 -3.21
C LEU A 31 -2.28 -4.89 -4.74
N ALA A 32 -1.71 -5.86 -5.45
CA ALA A 32 -1.81 -5.99 -6.90
C ALA A 32 -3.24 -5.75 -7.48
N PRO A 33 -4.34 -6.28 -6.91
CA PRO A 33 -5.68 -5.98 -7.41
C PRO A 33 -6.12 -4.52 -7.21
N CYS A 34 -5.42 -3.75 -6.39
CA CYS A 34 -5.64 -2.31 -6.16
C CYS A 34 -4.76 -1.42 -7.05
N THR A 35 -3.73 -1.97 -7.71
CA THR A 35 -2.72 -1.19 -8.43
C THR A 35 -3.35 -0.21 -9.43
N LYS A 36 -4.29 -0.65 -10.27
CA LYS A 36 -4.99 0.23 -11.21
C LYS A 36 -5.75 1.36 -10.51
N ALA A 37 -6.44 1.04 -9.41
CA ALA A 37 -7.19 2.03 -8.63
C ALA A 37 -6.27 3.03 -7.89
N ALA A 38 -5.00 2.67 -7.68
CA ALA A 38 -3.99 3.49 -7.04
C ALA A 38 -3.11 4.27 -8.03
N GLN A 39 -3.12 3.88 -9.31
CA GLN A 39 -2.51 4.61 -10.41
C GLN A 39 -3.43 5.71 -10.94
N ASP A 40 -4.74 5.43 -11.00
CA ASP A 40 -5.74 6.31 -11.59
C ASP A 40 -7.00 6.44 -10.71
N VAL A 41 -7.34 7.68 -10.38
CA VAL A 41 -8.52 8.06 -9.58
C VAL A 41 -9.84 7.75 -10.28
N LYS A 42 -9.84 7.54 -11.60
CA LYS A 42 -11.00 7.16 -12.41
C LYS A 42 -11.10 5.64 -12.62
N ALA A 43 -10.03 4.88 -12.41
CA ALA A 43 -10.03 3.43 -12.69
C ALA A 43 -10.90 2.65 -11.69
N PRO A 44 -11.84 1.81 -12.13
CA PRO A 44 -12.78 1.13 -11.25
C PRO A 44 -12.07 0.29 -10.19
N VAL A 45 -12.60 0.31 -8.96
CA VAL A 45 -12.04 -0.47 -7.85
C VAL A 45 -12.73 -1.83 -7.82
N SER A 46 -11.95 -2.91 -7.93
CA SER A 46 -12.51 -4.26 -7.81
C SER A 46 -12.93 -4.53 -6.37
N ASN A 47 -14.00 -5.29 -6.17
CA ASN A 47 -14.46 -5.68 -4.82
C ASN A 47 -13.33 -6.38 -4.02
N ARG A 48 -12.48 -7.16 -4.71
CA ARG A 48 -11.30 -7.81 -4.11
C ARG A 48 -10.31 -6.81 -3.55
N CYS A 49 -10.08 -5.69 -4.26
CA CYS A 49 -9.24 -4.61 -3.76
C CYS A 49 -9.82 -4.02 -2.48
N CYS A 50 -11.13 -3.75 -2.45
CA CYS A 50 -11.80 -3.17 -1.28
C CYS A 50 -11.72 -4.08 -0.05
N THR A 51 -11.91 -5.39 -0.20
CA THR A 51 -11.75 -6.35 0.92
C THR A 51 -10.33 -6.36 1.48
N ILE A 52 -9.31 -6.26 0.62
CA ILE A 52 -7.91 -6.19 1.05
C ILE A 52 -7.64 -4.85 1.75
N MET A 53 -8.16 -3.75 1.20
CA MET A 53 -8.00 -2.42 1.75
C MET A 53 -8.65 -2.31 3.14
N GLU A 54 -9.85 -2.85 3.32
CA GLU A 54 -10.53 -2.88 4.63
C GLU A 54 -9.68 -3.58 5.70
N LYS A 55 -9.04 -4.71 5.36
CA LYS A 55 -8.13 -5.40 6.28
C LYS A 55 -6.90 -4.56 6.60
N LYS A 56 -6.37 -3.84 5.61
CA LYS A 56 -5.18 -2.99 5.78
C LYS A 56 -5.46 -1.71 6.56
N LEU A 57 -6.65 -1.15 6.47
CA LEU A 57 -7.06 0.03 7.24
C LEU A 57 -7.09 -0.24 8.76
N LYS A 58 -7.22 -1.50 9.19
CA LYS A 58 -7.06 -1.89 10.60
C LYS A 58 -5.63 -1.68 11.12
N ASN A 59 -4.64 -1.66 10.23
CA ASN A 59 -3.23 -1.40 10.53
C ASN A 59 -2.73 -0.26 9.62
N PRO A 60 -3.15 0.98 9.88
CA PRO A 60 -2.93 2.07 8.96
C PRO A 60 -1.44 2.43 8.83
N SER A 61 -0.61 2.18 9.87
CA SER A 61 0.84 2.29 9.80
C SER A 61 1.47 1.36 8.74
N CYS A 62 0.99 0.11 8.67
CA CYS A 62 1.43 -0.87 7.67
C CYS A 62 1.05 -0.42 6.26
N LEU A 63 -0.18 0.06 6.10
CA LEU A 63 -0.66 0.60 4.83
C LEU A 63 0.19 1.79 4.37
N CYS A 64 0.51 2.72 5.27
CA CYS A 64 1.39 3.85 4.96
C CYS A 64 2.75 3.38 4.46
N ALA A 65 3.40 2.43 5.13
CA ALA A 65 4.71 1.95 4.68
C ALA A 65 4.66 1.20 3.36
N ILE A 66 3.58 0.45 3.09
CA ILE A 66 3.38 -0.16 1.78
C ILE A 66 3.35 0.90 0.68
N MET A 67 2.69 2.04 0.90
CA MET A 67 2.65 3.13 -0.09
C MET A 67 4.04 3.68 -0.43
N PHE A 68 4.99 3.59 0.51
CA PHE A 68 6.39 4.01 0.32
C PHE A 68 7.34 2.84 0.01
N SER A 69 6.82 1.64 -0.26
CA SER A 69 7.65 0.48 -0.60
C SER A 69 8.17 0.53 -2.04
N HIS A 70 9.30 -0.13 -2.31
CA HIS A 70 9.83 -0.30 -3.66
C HIS A 70 8.83 -0.98 -4.59
N THR A 71 8.12 -1.99 -4.09
CA THR A 71 7.03 -2.65 -4.84
C THR A 71 5.95 -1.66 -5.29
N ALA A 72 5.49 -0.76 -4.40
CA ALA A 72 4.50 0.26 -4.77
C ALA A 72 5.07 1.29 -5.77
N TYR A 73 6.31 1.70 -5.59
CA TYR A 73 7.00 2.60 -6.52
C TYR A 73 7.13 1.98 -7.92
N ASN A 74 7.62 0.74 -8.01
CA ASN A 74 7.78 0.00 -9.27
C ASN A 74 6.45 -0.28 -9.96
N ALA A 75 5.38 -0.46 -9.17
CA ALA A 75 4.02 -0.58 -9.68
C ALA A 75 3.40 0.77 -10.12
N GLY A 76 4.12 1.89 -10.01
CA GLY A 76 3.63 3.22 -10.43
C GLY A 76 2.49 3.75 -9.56
N ILE A 77 2.40 3.30 -8.31
CA ILE A 77 1.35 3.73 -7.37
C ILE A 77 1.55 5.20 -7.04
N LYS A 78 0.49 6.00 -7.20
CA LYS A 78 0.50 7.42 -6.82
C LYS A 78 -0.10 7.58 -5.44
N PRO A 79 0.62 8.08 -4.43
CA PRO A 79 0.10 8.20 -3.07
C PRO A 79 -1.15 9.09 -3.02
N GLU A 80 -1.18 10.18 -3.79
CA GLU A 80 -2.33 11.08 -3.94
C GLU A 80 -3.60 10.39 -4.43
N VAL A 81 -3.45 9.35 -5.26
CA VAL A 81 -4.58 8.56 -5.77
C VAL A 81 -4.90 7.43 -4.78
N ALA A 82 -3.89 6.77 -4.22
CA ALA A 82 -4.03 5.67 -3.29
C ALA A 82 -4.84 6.07 -2.03
N VAL A 83 -4.64 7.29 -1.50
CA VAL A 83 -5.41 7.80 -0.36
C VAL A 83 -6.91 7.96 -0.65
N THR A 84 -7.32 7.97 -1.92
CA THR A 84 -8.74 8.03 -2.31
C THR A 84 -9.40 6.65 -2.40
N ILE A 85 -8.63 5.56 -2.45
CA ILE A 85 -9.17 4.20 -2.58
C ILE A 85 -10.13 3.84 -1.44
N PRO A 86 -9.81 4.09 -0.16
CA PRO A 86 -10.73 3.79 0.94
C PRO A 86 -12.11 4.45 0.78
N LYS A 87 -12.12 5.71 0.31
CA LYS A 87 -13.33 6.46 0.01
C LYS A 87 -14.09 5.87 -1.18
N ARG A 88 -13.39 5.48 -2.25
CA ARG A 88 -13.99 4.86 -3.45
C ARG A 88 -14.54 3.46 -3.19
N CYS A 89 -13.97 2.74 -2.24
CA CYS A 89 -14.48 1.47 -1.73
C CYS A 89 -15.65 1.63 -0.74
N ASN A 90 -16.04 2.86 -0.42
CA ASN A 90 -17.10 3.17 0.56
C ASN A 90 -16.90 2.47 1.92
N ILE A 91 -15.64 2.36 2.39
CA ILE A 91 -15.34 1.69 3.66
C ILE A 91 -15.79 2.61 4.80
N ALA A 92 -16.62 2.10 5.72
CA ALA A 92 -17.20 2.90 6.80
C ALA A 92 -16.17 3.28 7.88
N VAL A 93 -15.22 2.38 8.17
CA VAL A 93 -14.15 2.60 9.14
C VAL A 93 -12.90 3.07 8.40
N ARG A 94 -12.86 4.36 8.08
CA ARG A 94 -11.67 5.01 7.52
C ARG A 94 -10.88 5.65 8.67
N PRO A 95 -9.57 5.41 8.78
CA PRO A 95 -8.67 6.18 9.64
C PRO A 95 -8.45 7.56 9.02
N VAL A 96 -9.53 8.32 8.87
CA VAL A 96 -9.53 9.67 8.30
C VAL A 96 -8.61 10.54 9.15
N GLY A 97 -7.62 11.16 8.52
CA GLY A 97 -6.64 12.00 9.21
C GLY A 97 -5.41 11.25 9.73
N HIS A 98 -5.28 9.94 9.51
CA HIS A 98 -3.99 9.26 9.73
C HIS A 98 -2.99 9.74 8.67
N LYS A 99 -1.87 10.30 9.14
CA LYS A 99 -0.87 10.92 8.29
C LYS A 99 0.16 9.88 7.86
N CYS A 100 0.10 9.45 6.60
CA CYS A 100 1.17 8.71 5.96
C CYS A 100 2.24 9.71 5.46
N GLY A 101 3.03 10.25 6.38
CA GLY A 101 3.97 11.34 6.07
C GLY A 101 3.22 12.61 5.65
N ALA A 102 3.47 13.09 4.43
CA ALA A 102 2.79 14.25 3.86
C ALA A 102 1.37 13.97 3.33
N TYR A 103 0.97 12.70 3.21
CA TYR A 103 -0.32 12.31 2.63
C TYR A 103 -1.29 11.83 3.71
N PRO A 104 -2.35 12.61 4.05
CA PRO A 104 -3.40 12.14 4.95
C PRO A 104 -4.31 11.13 4.24
N LEU A 105 -4.71 10.06 4.93
CA LEU A 105 -5.74 9.13 4.46
C LEU A 105 -7.13 9.81 4.49
N LEU A 106 -7.92 9.64 3.41
CA LEU A 106 -9.20 10.33 3.13
C LEU A 106 -10.44 9.39 3.10
#